data_AF-A0A846IFS8-F1
#
_entry.id   AF-A0A846IFS8-F1
#
_cell.length_a   1.000
_cell.length_b   1.000
_cell.length_c   1.000
_cell.angle_alpha   90.00
_cell.angle_beta   90.00
_cell.angle_gamma   90.00
#
_symmetry.space_group_name_H-M   'P 1'
#
loop_
_entity.id
_entity.type
_entity.pdbx_description
1 polymer ?
#
loop_
_entity_poly.entity_id
_entity_poly.type
_entity_poly.pdbx_seq_one_letter_code
_entity_poly.pdbx_strand_id
1 'polypeptide(L)'
;MKNYAKVIVEGSPISKSNFKLFNLQGRAIMPLNSGKYHDRYAVYEEKIAYEARLQNPNTVLGESLIAVLKVYYKSEKRHPDTNNITKSIFDGIEKSGIIINDAQIRRLIIEEFYDKEFPRFELELFAESIFKMDYNIIKKENTDKPINYSPPPNKKVKFNKNKDKSMLVAKDKMVCEICGKSINKNDIVTANKQTVIICKKCLTKLF
;
A
#
# COMPACT_ATOMS: atom_id res chain seq x y z
N MET A 1 -17.68 -3.48 32.42
CA MET A 1 -17.39 -3.72 30.99
C MET A 1 -15.94 -3.37 30.74
N LYS A 2 -15.22 -4.17 29.95
CA LYS A 2 -13.87 -3.78 29.52
C LYS A 2 -14.04 -2.72 28.43
N ASN A 3 -13.38 -1.58 28.60
CA ASN A 3 -13.44 -0.44 27.67
C ASN A 3 -12.14 -0.31 26.87
N TYR A 4 -11.35 -1.38 26.88
CA TYR A 4 -10.04 -1.50 26.29
C TYR A 4 -9.80 -2.94 25.88
N ALA A 5 -9.17 -3.15 24.72
CA ALA A 5 -8.66 -4.43 24.29
C ALA A 5 -7.28 -4.26 23.65
N LYS A 6 -6.38 -5.21 23.92
CA LYS A 6 -5.06 -5.28 23.29
C LYS A 6 -4.91 -6.62 22.60
N VAL A 7 -4.49 -6.59 21.34
CA VAL A 7 -4.28 -7.79 20.53
C VAL A 7 -2.88 -7.74 19.95
N ILE A 8 -2.10 -8.79 20.20
CA ILE A 8 -0.76 -8.97 19.65
C ILE A 8 -0.79 -10.22 18.77
N VAL A 9 -0.38 -10.11 17.52
CA VAL A 9 -0.30 -11.28 16.63
C VAL A 9 1.07 -11.35 16.02
N GLU A 10 1.70 -12.51 16.21
CA GLU A 10 3.02 -12.80 15.65
C GLU A 10 2.97 -13.05 14.14
N GLY A 11 4.01 -12.59 13.46
CA GLY A 11 4.20 -12.68 12.02
C GLY A 11 4.10 -11.31 11.35
N SER A 12 4.73 -11.21 10.17
CA SER A 12 4.60 -10.00 9.35
C SER A 12 3.17 -9.87 8.83
N PRO A 13 2.54 -8.69 8.95
CA PRO A 13 1.19 -8.50 8.46
C PRO A 13 1.09 -8.70 6.96
N ILE A 14 0.02 -9.39 6.55
CA ILE A 14 -0.23 -9.68 5.14
C ILE A 14 -1.24 -8.64 4.63
N SER A 15 -0.88 -7.93 3.56
CA SER A 15 -1.81 -7.02 2.89
C SER A 15 -2.79 -7.81 2.03
N LYS A 16 -4.09 -7.54 2.16
CA LYS A 16 -5.11 -8.11 1.28
C LYS A 16 -4.86 -7.61 -0.15
N SER A 17 -4.43 -8.48 -1.07
CA SER A 17 -4.46 -8.13 -2.49
C SER A 17 -5.92 -8.16 -2.94
N ASN A 18 -6.34 -7.19 -3.77
CA ASN A 18 -7.69 -7.12 -4.35
C ASN A 18 -8.00 -8.25 -5.34
N PHE A 19 -7.46 -9.46 -5.12
CA PHE A 19 -7.72 -10.61 -5.96
C PHE A 19 -9.13 -11.13 -5.69
N LYS A 20 -10.08 -10.64 -6.50
CA LYS A 20 -11.45 -11.15 -6.54
C LYS A 20 -11.55 -12.11 -7.72
N LEU A 21 -11.91 -13.36 -7.47
CA LEU A 21 -12.41 -14.23 -8.53
C LEU A 21 -13.84 -13.80 -8.82
N PHE A 22 -14.26 -13.79 -10.08
CA PHE A 22 -15.64 -13.49 -10.45
C PHE A 22 -16.25 -14.74 -11.07
N ASN A 23 -17.50 -15.05 -10.72
CA ASN A 23 -18.25 -16.09 -11.40
C ASN A 23 -18.72 -15.58 -12.79
N LEU A 24 -19.31 -16.47 -13.60
CA LEU A 24 -19.87 -16.11 -14.92
C LEU A 24 -20.95 -15.02 -14.88
N GLN A 25 -21.52 -14.73 -13.71
CA GLN A 25 -22.54 -13.70 -13.47
C GLN A 25 -21.94 -12.39 -12.92
N GLY A 26 -20.61 -12.27 -12.88
CA GLY A 26 -19.92 -11.08 -12.38
C GLY A 26 -19.95 -10.88 -10.86
N ARG A 27 -20.44 -11.87 -10.09
CA ARG A 27 -20.36 -11.84 -8.63
C ARG A 27 -18.96 -12.25 -8.19
N ALA A 28 -18.38 -11.46 -7.28
CA ALA A 28 -17.12 -11.82 -6.66
C ALA A 28 -17.30 -13.09 -5.80
N ILE A 29 -16.53 -14.13 -6.11
CA ILE A 29 -16.43 -15.36 -5.35
C ILE A 29 -15.09 -15.42 -4.63
N MET A 30 -15.13 -15.78 -3.35
CA MET A 30 -13.91 -16.05 -2.59
C MET A 30 -13.53 -17.53 -2.80
N PRO A 31 -12.27 -17.85 -3.13
CA PRO A 31 -11.85 -19.24 -3.23
C PRO A 31 -12.08 -19.94 -1.89
N LEU A 32 -12.83 -21.05 -1.91
CA LEU A 32 -13.03 -21.92 -0.76
C LEU A 32 -11.77 -22.74 -0.52
N ASN A 33 -11.39 -22.88 0.76
CA ASN A 33 -10.28 -23.66 1.33
C ASN A 33 -9.83 -24.82 0.43
N SER A 34 -8.95 -24.50 -0.52
CA SER A 34 -8.44 -25.41 -1.54
C SER A 34 -6.99 -25.82 -1.27
N GLY A 35 -6.42 -25.35 -0.16
CA GLY A 35 -5.00 -25.47 0.18
C GLY A 35 -4.10 -24.61 -0.72
N LYS A 36 -4.66 -23.66 -1.48
CA LYS A 36 -3.94 -22.86 -2.47
C LYS A 36 -3.49 -21.53 -1.88
N TYR A 37 -2.56 -20.87 -2.57
CA TYR A 37 -1.98 -19.56 -2.20
C TYR A 37 -3.02 -18.49 -1.82
N HIS A 38 -4.22 -18.56 -2.40
CA HIS A 38 -5.32 -17.62 -2.17
C HIS A 38 -5.98 -17.76 -0.79
N ASP A 39 -5.86 -18.92 -0.14
CA ASP A 39 -6.48 -19.19 1.17
C ASP A 39 -5.71 -18.54 2.32
N ARG A 40 -4.49 -18.06 2.07
CA ARG A 40 -3.62 -17.46 3.08
C ARG A 40 -4.23 -16.23 3.76
N TYR A 41 -5.15 -15.52 3.10
CA TYR A 41 -5.89 -14.42 3.72
C TYR A 41 -6.91 -14.91 4.74
N ALA A 42 -7.71 -15.91 4.38
CA ALA A 42 -8.70 -16.49 5.28
C ALA A 42 -8.03 -17.13 6.51
N VAL A 43 -6.92 -17.85 6.30
CA VAL A 43 -6.12 -18.42 7.38
C VAL A 43 -5.50 -17.33 8.27
N TYR A 44 -5.05 -16.22 7.67
CA TYR A 44 -4.51 -15.09 8.43
C TYR A 44 -5.59 -14.39 9.27
N GLU A 45 -6.76 -14.12 8.69
CA GLU A 45 -7.92 -13.57 9.39
C GLU A 45 -8.37 -14.50 10.54
N GLU A 46 -8.35 -15.83 10.34
CA GLU A 46 -8.64 -16.81 11.40
C GLU A 46 -7.60 -16.83 12.51
N LYS A 47 -6.31 -16.73 12.15
CA LYS A 47 -5.23 -16.61 13.14
C LYS A 47 -5.45 -15.37 14.01
N ILE A 48 -5.73 -14.22 13.40
CA ILE A 48 -6.02 -12.98 14.13
C ILE A 48 -7.22 -13.19 15.05
N ALA A 49 -8.31 -13.76 14.52
CA ALA A 49 -9.52 -13.97 15.31
C ALA A 49 -9.32 -14.92 16.50
N TYR A 50 -8.45 -15.92 16.34
CA TYR A 50 -8.08 -16.83 17.42
C TYR A 50 -7.26 -16.13 18.50
N GLU A 51 -6.15 -15.49 18.13
CA GLU A 51 -5.26 -14.77 19.07
C GLU A 51 -6.00 -13.67 19.83
N ALA A 52 -6.84 -12.92 19.12
CA ALA A 52 -7.66 -11.86 19.69
C ALA A 52 -8.58 -12.39 20.80
N ARG A 53 -9.29 -13.51 20.55
CA ARG A 53 -10.17 -14.16 21.53
C ARG A 53 -9.41 -14.77 22.70
N LEU A 54 -8.23 -15.35 22.43
CA LEU A 54 -7.37 -15.92 23.46
C LEU A 54 -6.91 -14.84 24.46
N GLN A 55 -6.50 -13.68 23.94
CA GLN A 55 -5.98 -12.57 24.74
C GLN A 55 -7.10 -11.76 25.41
N ASN A 56 -8.27 -11.67 24.80
CA ASN A 56 -9.42 -10.91 25.30
C ASN A 56 -10.67 -11.79 25.41
N PRO A 57 -10.70 -12.78 26.31
CA PRO A 57 -11.84 -13.67 26.44
C PRO A 57 -13.09 -12.88 26.85
N ASN A 58 -14.24 -13.23 26.25
CA ASN A 58 -15.57 -12.65 26.52
C ASN A 58 -15.62 -11.12 26.46
N THR A 59 -14.75 -10.50 25.67
CA THR A 59 -14.68 -9.04 25.53
C THR A 59 -15.35 -8.63 24.25
N VAL A 60 -16.37 -7.78 24.34
CA VAL A 60 -17.06 -7.18 23.19
C VAL A 60 -17.18 -5.69 23.45
N LEU A 61 -16.62 -4.90 22.55
CA LEU A 61 -16.65 -3.44 22.56
C LEU A 61 -17.77 -2.98 21.63
N GLY A 62 -18.85 -2.41 22.20
CA GLY A 62 -20.04 -2.02 21.44
C GLY A 62 -20.12 -0.54 21.04
N GLU A 63 -19.21 0.30 21.56
CA GLU A 63 -19.22 1.75 21.32
C GLU A 63 -18.20 2.18 20.25
N SER A 64 -18.06 3.50 20.03
CA SER A 64 -17.03 4.05 19.14
C SER A 64 -15.64 3.89 19.73
N LEU A 65 -14.66 3.57 18.88
CA LEU A 65 -13.31 3.18 19.29
C LEU A 65 -12.23 4.06 18.64
N ILE A 66 -11.17 4.23 19.42
CA ILE A 66 -9.87 4.74 18.99
C ILE A 66 -8.94 3.52 18.84
N ALA A 67 -8.33 3.37 17.66
CA ALA A 67 -7.40 2.30 17.35
C ALA A 67 -5.97 2.83 17.23
N VAL A 68 -5.05 2.19 17.94
CA VAL A 68 -3.60 2.40 17.80
C VAL A 68 -2.99 1.10 17.29
N LEU A 69 -2.51 1.12 16.06
CA LEU A 69 -1.93 -0.01 15.38
C LEU A 69 -0.42 0.17 15.24
N LYS A 70 0.36 -0.66 15.93
CA LYS A 70 1.82 -0.74 15.78
C LYS A 70 2.17 -1.93 14.93
N VAL A 71 2.91 -1.71 13.86
CA VAL A 71 3.34 -2.77 12.94
C VAL A 71 4.84 -2.91 12.98
N TYR A 72 5.34 -4.12 13.21
CA TYR A 72 6.75 -4.45 13.25
C TYR A 72 7.12 -5.30 12.03
N TYR A 73 7.82 -4.70 11.08
CA TYR A 73 8.23 -5.36 9.84
C TYR A 73 9.58 -6.05 9.96
N LYS A 74 9.70 -7.22 9.29
CA LYS A 74 10.94 -8.01 9.25
C LYS A 74 12.07 -7.36 8.45
N SER A 75 11.78 -6.43 7.54
CA SER A 75 12.78 -5.84 6.64
C SER A 75 12.53 -4.35 6.52
N GLU A 76 13.53 -3.57 6.12
CA GLU A 76 13.40 -2.13 5.82
C GLU A 76 13.08 -1.86 4.34
N LYS A 77 12.90 -2.93 3.54
CA LYS A 77 12.57 -2.82 2.11
C LYS A 77 11.12 -2.34 1.92
N ARG A 78 10.78 -1.93 0.69
CA ARG A 78 9.41 -1.48 0.34
C ARG A 78 8.34 -2.45 0.83
N HIS A 79 7.50 -1.96 1.74
CA HIS A 79 6.38 -2.71 2.28
C HIS A 79 5.15 -2.63 1.38
N PRO A 80 4.26 -3.63 1.46
CA PRO A 80 2.92 -3.47 0.92
C PRO A 80 2.20 -2.31 1.62
N ASP A 81 1.29 -1.64 0.90
CA ASP A 81 0.68 -0.39 1.36
C ASP A 81 0.01 -0.56 2.73
N THR A 82 0.33 0.34 3.66
CA THR A 82 -0.13 0.31 5.05
C THR A 82 -1.66 0.26 5.17
N ASN A 83 -2.36 0.96 4.28
CA ASN A 83 -3.83 0.96 4.20
C ASN A 83 -4.44 -0.40 3.82
N ASN A 84 -3.70 -1.26 3.11
CA ASN A 84 -4.19 -2.59 2.75
C ASN A 84 -4.00 -3.59 3.90
N ILE A 85 -3.02 -3.34 4.77
CA ILE A 85 -2.76 -4.14 5.96
C ILE A 85 -3.85 -3.91 7.00
N THR A 86 -4.22 -2.65 7.26
CA THR A 86 -5.25 -2.30 8.24
C THR A 86 -6.58 -2.99 7.95
N LYS A 87 -6.99 -3.02 6.68
CA LYS A 87 -8.20 -3.74 6.27
C LYS A 87 -8.16 -5.22 6.64
N SER A 88 -7.07 -5.91 6.32
CA SER A 88 -6.94 -7.33 6.65
C SER A 88 -6.93 -7.60 8.16
N ILE A 89 -6.36 -6.68 8.94
CA ILE A 89 -6.33 -6.79 10.41
C ILE A 89 -7.73 -6.59 10.97
N PHE A 90 -8.44 -5.54 10.58
CA PHE A 90 -9.79 -5.25 11.09
C PHE A 90 -10.81 -6.29 10.66
N ASP A 91 -10.73 -6.84 9.44
CA ASP A 91 -11.56 -7.99 9.04
C ASP A 91 -11.36 -9.18 10.00
N GLY A 92 -10.12 -9.47 10.41
CA GLY A 92 -9.81 -10.52 11.39
C GLY A 92 -10.29 -10.22 12.81
N ILE A 93 -10.22 -8.95 13.24
CA ILE A 93 -10.68 -8.50 14.55
C ILE A 93 -12.22 -8.49 14.63
N GLU A 94 -12.91 -8.10 13.56
CA GLU A 94 -14.38 -8.23 13.45
C GLU A 94 -14.79 -9.71 13.54
N LYS A 95 -14.09 -10.59 12.80
CA LYS A 95 -14.32 -12.05 12.87
C LYS A 95 -14.06 -12.63 14.28
N SER A 96 -13.24 -11.97 15.09
CA SER A 96 -12.99 -12.36 16.49
C SER A 96 -14.18 -12.10 17.43
N GLY A 97 -15.05 -11.15 17.06
CA GLY A 97 -16.15 -10.67 17.90
C GLY A 97 -15.76 -9.64 18.97
N ILE A 98 -14.48 -9.20 19.04
CA ILE A 98 -14.07 -8.11 19.94
C ILE A 98 -14.77 -6.81 19.56
N ILE A 99 -14.94 -6.55 18.27
CA ILE A 99 -15.72 -5.43 17.73
C ILE A 99 -16.92 -5.99 16.97
N ILE A 100 -18.00 -5.23 16.94
CA ILE A 100 -19.22 -5.53 16.18
C ILE A 100 -18.99 -5.23 14.70
N ASN A 101 -18.31 -4.13 14.38
CA ASN A 101 -18.08 -3.68 13.01
C ASN A 101 -16.85 -2.76 12.91
N ASP A 102 -16.15 -2.78 11.77
CA ASP A 102 -15.02 -1.89 11.50
C ASP A 102 -15.40 -0.39 11.51
N ALA A 103 -16.66 -0.05 11.22
CA ALA A 103 -17.21 1.31 11.32
C ALA A 103 -17.17 1.90 12.75
N GLN A 104 -16.98 1.08 13.79
CA GLN A 104 -16.79 1.58 15.15
C GLN A 104 -15.46 2.34 15.30
N ILE A 105 -14.47 2.09 14.45
CA ILE A 105 -13.15 2.71 14.54
C ILE A 105 -13.22 4.10 13.92
N ARG A 106 -13.32 5.13 14.77
CA ARG A 106 -13.44 6.53 14.34
C ARG A 106 -12.10 7.25 14.25
N ARG A 107 -11.09 6.75 14.96
CA ARG A 107 -9.73 7.29 14.97
C ARG A 107 -8.75 6.14 14.84
N LEU A 108 -7.80 6.26 13.92
CA LEU A 108 -6.78 5.26 13.67
C LEU A 108 -5.43 5.94 13.59
N ILE A 109 -4.47 5.49 14.40
CA ILE A 109 -3.06 5.81 14.25
C ILE A 109 -2.31 4.54 13.91
N ILE A 110 -1.39 4.68 12.96
CA ILE A 110 -0.54 3.59 12.51
C ILE A 110 0.90 4.01 12.76
N GLU A 111 1.62 3.19 13.51
CA GLU A 111 3.04 3.35 13.78
C GLU A 111 3.79 2.19 13.15
N GLU A 112 4.81 2.48 12.37
CA GLU A 112 5.61 1.48 11.67
C GLU A 112 6.98 1.38 12.32
N PHE A 113 7.37 0.15 12.64
CA PHE A 113 8.64 -0.20 13.27
C PHE A 113 9.31 -1.33 12.50
N TYR A 114 10.61 -1.51 12.75
CA TYR A 114 11.41 -2.58 12.17
C TYR A 114 11.89 -3.53 13.25
N ASP A 115 11.50 -4.80 13.14
CA ASP A 115 11.93 -5.88 14.03
C ASP A 115 12.22 -7.13 13.19
N LYS A 116 13.51 -7.41 13.00
CA LYS A 116 13.99 -8.54 12.16
C LYS A 116 13.76 -9.89 12.84
N GLU A 117 13.75 -9.91 14.17
CA GLU A 117 13.69 -11.12 14.99
C GLU A 117 12.24 -11.51 15.27
N PHE A 118 11.41 -10.54 15.68
CA PHE A 118 10.03 -10.77 16.10
C PHE A 118 9.04 -9.86 15.37
N PRO A 119 8.83 -10.06 14.06
CA PRO A 119 7.81 -9.31 13.33
C PRO A 119 6.43 -9.65 13.88
N ARG A 120 5.62 -8.63 14.13
CA ARG A 120 4.29 -8.73 14.73
C ARG A 120 3.47 -7.48 14.44
N PHE A 121 2.19 -7.52 14.75
CA PHE A 121 1.44 -6.29 14.97
C PHE A 121 0.86 -6.27 16.38
N GLU A 122 0.73 -5.06 16.92
CA GLU A 122 0.07 -4.80 18.19
C GLU A 122 -1.06 -3.81 17.91
N LEU A 123 -2.28 -4.22 18.19
CA LEU A 123 -3.48 -3.41 18.06
C LEU A 123 -4.03 -3.12 19.44
N GLU A 124 -4.22 -1.84 19.74
CA GLU A 124 -4.85 -1.38 20.96
C GLU A 124 -6.15 -0.64 20.59
N LEU A 125 -7.25 -1.03 21.24
CA LEU A 125 -8.58 -0.48 21.03
C LEU A 125 -9.06 0.17 22.32
N PHE A 126 -9.46 1.45 22.24
CA PHE A 126 -9.91 2.25 23.38
C PHE A 126 -11.32 2.79 23.14
N ALA A 127 -12.18 2.73 24.14
CA ALA A 127 -13.49 3.37 24.13
C ALA A 127 -13.40 4.90 24.01
N GLU A 128 -14.04 5.49 22.99
CA GLU A 128 -14.03 6.95 22.77
C GLU A 128 -14.80 7.72 23.87
N SER A 129 -15.71 7.07 24.60
CA SER A 129 -16.42 7.71 25.73
C SER A 129 -15.51 8.06 26.91
N ILE A 130 -14.39 7.35 27.08
CA ILE A 130 -13.49 7.47 28.23
C ILE A 130 -12.13 8.01 27.80
N PHE A 131 -11.65 7.58 26.64
CA PHE A 131 -10.33 7.91 26.16
C PHE A 131 -10.40 8.94 25.06
N LYS A 132 -9.51 9.93 25.13
CA LYS A 132 -9.28 10.92 24.08
C LYS A 132 -7.85 10.79 23.58
N MET A 133 -7.68 10.90 22.27
CA MET A 133 -6.38 10.99 21.63
C MET A 133 -6.04 12.46 21.33
N ASP A 134 -4.82 12.88 21.69
CA ASP A 134 -4.30 14.23 21.49
C ASP A 134 -2.90 14.15 20.86
N TYR A 135 -2.62 14.98 19.84
CA TYR A 135 -1.36 14.98 19.12
C TYR A 135 -0.88 16.40 18.81
N ASN A 136 0.40 16.67 19.08
CA ASN A 136 1.04 17.94 18.82
C ASN A 136 2.31 17.73 17.99
N ILE A 137 2.43 18.45 16.87
CA ILE A 137 3.63 18.44 16.03
C ILE A 137 4.56 19.55 16.53
N ILE A 138 5.57 19.16 17.30
CA ILE A 138 6.58 20.08 17.83
C ILE A 138 7.89 19.97 17.05
N LYS A 139 8.59 21.09 16.91
CA LYS A 139 9.93 21.10 16.35
C LYS A 139 10.90 20.48 17.37
N LYS A 140 11.65 19.47 16.95
CA LYS A 140 12.70 18.88 17.78
C LYS A 140 13.82 19.91 18.00
N GLU A 141 14.30 20.02 19.24
CA GLU A 141 15.45 20.87 19.60
C GLU A 141 16.74 20.36 18.97
N ASN A 142 16.90 19.04 18.92
CA ASN A 142 18.03 18.36 18.28
C ASN A 142 17.58 17.71 16.96
N THR A 143 18.34 17.92 15.90
CA THR A 143 18.06 17.33 14.58
C THR A 143 18.59 15.91 14.48
N ASP A 144 17.71 14.96 14.23
CA ASP A 144 18.09 13.59 13.88
C ASP A 144 18.70 13.51 12.47
N LYS A 145 19.52 12.48 12.22
CA LYS A 145 20.03 12.21 10.87
C LYS A 145 18.86 11.91 9.94
N PRO A 146 18.69 12.67 8.83
CA PRO A 146 17.57 12.44 7.93
C PRO A 146 17.72 11.10 7.19
N ILE A 147 16.63 10.34 7.12
CA ILE A 147 16.53 9.15 6.27
C ILE A 147 16.16 9.62 4.87
N ASN A 148 17.12 9.55 3.94
CA ASN A 148 16.91 9.94 2.55
C ASN A 148 16.42 8.74 1.73
N TYR A 149 15.26 8.88 1.08
CA TYR A 149 14.71 7.84 0.22
C TYR A 149 15.13 8.06 -1.24
N SER A 150 15.56 6.98 -1.89
CA SER A 150 15.80 6.96 -3.34
C SER A 150 14.64 6.29 -4.09
N PRO A 151 14.46 6.61 -5.39
CA PRO A 151 13.47 5.92 -6.21
C PRO A 151 13.72 4.40 -6.22
N PRO A 152 12.67 3.57 -6.40
CA PRO A 152 12.86 2.14 -6.47
C PRO A 152 13.78 1.79 -7.64
N PRO A 153 14.68 0.79 -7.50
CA PRO A 153 15.73 0.49 -8.48
C PRO A 153 15.19 0.22 -9.88
N ASN A 154 13.94 -0.23 -9.99
CA ASN A 154 13.27 -0.51 -11.27
C ASN A 154 12.67 0.72 -11.97
N LYS A 155 12.63 1.88 -11.33
CA LYS A 155 12.20 3.14 -11.94
C LYS A 155 13.41 4.04 -12.14
N LYS A 156 13.96 4.03 -13.36
CA LYS A 156 14.87 5.09 -13.85
C LYS A 156 14.11 6.39 -14.07
N VAL A 157 13.48 6.93 -13.03
CA VAL A 157 12.98 8.31 -13.07
C VAL A 157 14.22 9.18 -12.94
N LYS A 158 14.65 9.78 -14.04
CA LYS A 158 15.63 10.87 -14.01
C LYS A 158 14.94 12.02 -13.26
N PHE A 159 15.15 12.10 -11.95
CA PHE A 159 14.91 13.36 -11.24
C PHE A 159 15.85 14.36 -11.91
N ASN A 160 15.28 15.34 -12.62
CA ASN A 160 16.03 16.34 -13.36
C ASN A 160 16.96 17.07 -12.37
N LYS A 161 18.22 16.63 -12.30
CA LYS A 161 19.30 17.49 -11.83
C LYS A 161 19.46 18.55 -12.91
N ASN A 162 19.07 19.78 -12.56
CA ASN A 162 19.37 21.05 -13.21
C ASN A 162 19.47 21.05 -14.75
N LYS A 163 18.47 21.67 -15.38
CA LYS A 163 18.56 22.15 -16.77
C LYS A 163 19.57 23.29 -16.85
N ASP A 164 20.84 22.98 -17.04
CA ASP A 164 21.75 23.91 -17.71
C ASP A 164 21.76 23.55 -19.20
N LYS A 165 21.09 24.41 -19.99
CA LYS A 165 21.07 24.35 -21.45
C LYS A 165 22.42 24.85 -21.96
N SER A 166 23.23 23.97 -22.52
CA SER A 166 24.18 24.36 -23.58
C SER A 166 23.75 23.69 -24.89
N MET A 167 23.23 24.51 -25.80
CA MET A 167 22.89 24.12 -27.17
C MET A 167 24.18 23.73 -27.92
N LEU A 168 24.21 22.53 -28.50
CA LEU A 168 25.04 22.23 -29.65
C LEU A 168 24.16 21.62 -30.74
N VAL A 169 24.15 22.32 -31.86
CA VAL A 169 23.35 22.08 -33.06
C VAL A 169 24.11 21.08 -33.92
N ALA A 170 23.49 19.95 -34.25
CA ALA A 170 23.85 19.13 -35.40
C ALA A 170 22.57 18.81 -36.20
N LYS A 171 22.59 19.13 -37.50
CA LYS A 171 21.49 18.96 -38.45
C LYS A 171 21.52 17.54 -39.01
N ASP A 172 20.88 16.60 -38.33
CA ASP A 172 20.55 15.30 -38.96
C ASP A 172 19.12 15.35 -39.51
N LYS A 173 19.00 15.10 -40.83
CA LYS A 173 17.72 15.00 -41.52
C LYS A 173 16.99 13.75 -40.99
N MET A 174 15.99 13.93 -40.13
CA MET A 174 15.15 12.83 -39.64
C MET A 174 14.16 12.37 -40.72
N VAL A 175 14.07 11.06 -40.93
CA VAL A 175 13.20 10.42 -41.94
C VAL A 175 12.16 9.55 -41.25
N CYS A 176 10.94 9.52 -41.77
CA CYS A 176 9.86 8.66 -41.27
C CYS A 176 10.09 7.20 -41.69
N GLU A 177 10.05 6.26 -40.76
CA GLU A 177 10.18 4.83 -41.07
C GLU A 177 8.97 4.25 -41.81
N ILE A 178 7.79 4.88 -41.70
CA ILE A 178 6.57 4.37 -42.34
C ILE A 178 6.43 4.84 -43.79
N CYS A 179 6.83 6.07 -44.10
CA CYS A 179 6.64 6.64 -45.44
C CYS A 179 7.92 7.09 -46.14
N GLY A 180 9.09 6.96 -45.50
CA GLY A 180 10.38 7.34 -46.08
C GLY A 180 10.56 8.85 -46.33
N LYS A 181 9.62 9.70 -45.87
CA LYS A 181 9.67 11.15 -46.09
C LYS A 181 10.46 11.86 -44.97
N SER A 182 11.16 12.94 -45.32
CA SER A 182 11.82 13.80 -44.35
C SER A 182 10.80 14.46 -43.41
N ILE A 183 11.09 14.47 -42.11
CA ILE A 183 10.21 14.99 -41.07
C ILE A 183 10.78 16.31 -40.53
N ASN A 184 9.98 17.36 -40.56
CA ASN A 184 10.28 18.61 -39.85
C ASN A 184 10.12 18.41 -38.33
N LYS A 185 10.93 19.09 -37.52
CA LYS A 185 10.97 18.94 -36.05
C LYS A 185 9.60 19.01 -35.35
N ASN A 186 8.62 19.69 -35.92
CA ASN A 186 7.28 19.87 -35.35
C ASN A 186 6.32 18.68 -35.57
N ASP A 187 6.66 17.75 -36.48
CA ASP A 187 5.80 16.61 -36.88
C ASP A 187 6.38 15.25 -36.50
N ILE A 188 7.33 15.22 -35.56
CA ILE A 188 7.97 14.00 -35.07
C ILE A 188 7.10 13.35 -33.99
N VAL A 189 6.83 12.06 -34.19
CA VAL A 189 6.30 11.16 -33.17
C VAL A 189 7.30 10.02 -33.01
N THR A 190 7.75 9.75 -31.79
CA THR A 190 8.69 8.65 -31.52
C THR A 190 8.01 7.51 -30.79
N ALA A 191 8.25 6.27 -31.23
CA ALA A 191 7.79 5.05 -30.56
C ALA A 191 8.99 4.22 -30.04
N ASN A 192 8.72 3.20 -29.21
CA ASN A 192 9.73 2.26 -28.69
C ASN A 192 10.98 2.92 -28.08
N LYS A 193 10.81 3.74 -27.03
CA LYS A 193 11.95 4.40 -26.35
C LYS A 193 12.85 5.21 -27.32
N GLN A 194 12.24 5.88 -28.30
CA GLN A 194 12.91 6.74 -29.28
C GLN A 194 13.70 6.02 -30.38
N THR A 195 13.54 4.70 -30.52
CA THR A 195 14.20 3.97 -31.62
C THR A 195 13.48 4.11 -32.95
N VAL A 196 12.18 4.44 -32.94
CA VAL A 196 11.31 4.51 -34.13
C VAL A 196 10.83 5.95 -34.32
N ILE A 197 11.02 6.51 -35.52
CA ILE A 197 10.63 7.89 -35.87
C ILE A 197 9.52 7.86 -36.93
N ILE A 198 8.37 8.45 -36.59
CA ILE A 198 7.14 8.44 -37.40
C ILE A 198 6.62 9.87 -37.56
N CYS A 199 6.05 10.22 -38.73
CA CYS A 199 5.37 11.49 -38.91
C CYS A 199 3.92 11.44 -38.41
N LYS A 200 3.38 12.56 -37.90
CA LYS A 200 1.98 12.64 -37.41
C LYS A 200 0.96 12.13 -38.43
N LYS A 201 1.16 12.40 -39.73
CA LYS A 201 0.27 11.93 -40.81
C LYS A 201 0.20 10.42 -40.94
N CYS A 202 1.30 9.71 -40.65
CA CYS A 202 1.31 8.24 -40.65
C CYS A 202 0.65 7.70 -39.39
N LEU A 203 0.82 8.36 -38.24
CA LEU A 203 0.14 7.99 -37.00
C LEU A 203 -1.38 8.11 -37.14
N THR A 204 -1.89 9.22 -37.68
CA THR A 204 -3.33 9.45 -37.83
C THR A 204 -3.99 8.58 -38.91
N LYS A 205 -3.23 7.80 -39.68
CA LYS A 205 -3.76 6.81 -40.63
C LYS A 205 -3.83 5.40 -40.05
N LEU A 206 -3.21 5.18 -38.89
CA LEU A 206 -3.20 3.90 -38.17
C LEU A 206 -4.36 3.79 -37.16
N PHE A 207 -5.12 4.88 -36.99
CA PHE A 207 -6.36 5.00 -36.22
C PHE A 207 -7.44 5.60 -37.13
#